data_AF-A0A9E2RFU4-F1
#
_entry.id   AF-A0A9E2RFU4-F1
#
_cell.length_a   1.000
_cell.length_b   1.000
_cell.length_c   1.000
_cell.angle_alpha   90.00
_cell.angle_beta   90.00
_cell.angle_gamma   90.00
#
_symmetry.space_group_name_H-M   'P 1'
#
loop_
_entity.id
_entity.type
_entity.pdbx_description
1 polymer ?
#
loop_
_entity_poly.entity_id
_entity_poly.type
_entity_poly.pdbx_seq_one_letter_code
_entity_poly.pdbx_strand_id
1 'polypeptide(L)'
;MRALFILTAVLFSFGFARAETGFDEQYERDYNIFNPLNQYRADNPLNPINAYDPKNPLNPLNQYDPGNPANPINQYNLNNPFNPLNQYDPKNPLNPMNEYNPTTPFHPLSRSR
;
A
#
# COMPACT_ATOMS: atom_id res chain seq x y z
N MET A 1 -0.33 -24.81 -46.29
CA MET A 1 -1.08 -23.52 -46.16
C MET A 1 -2.22 -23.59 -45.13
N ARG A 2 -3.06 -24.64 -45.11
CA ARG A 2 -4.17 -24.78 -44.14
C ARG A 2 -3.75 -24.90 -42.67
N ALA A 3 -2.67 -25.61 -42.37
CA ALA A 3 -2.17 -25.76 -40.99
C ALA A 3 -1.63 -24.44 -40.38
N LEU A 4 -1.08 -23.55 -41.22
CA LEU A 4 -0.57 -22.25 -40.78
C LEU A 4 -1.71 -21.29 -40.39
N PHE A 5 -2.84 -21.37 -41.09
CA PHE A 5 -4.06 -20.61 -40.77
C PHE A 5 -4.75 -21.06 -39.48
N ILE A 6 -4.68 -22.35 -39.15
CA ILE A 6 -5.26 -22.88 -37.91
C ILE A 6 -4.42 -22.45 -36.71
N LEU A 7 -3.08 -22.45 -36.85
CA LEU A 7 -2.17 -22.05 -35.78
C LEU A 7 -2.29 -20.55 -35.44
N THR A 8 -2.48 -19.68 -36.44
CA THR A 8 -2.71 -18.24 -36.22
C THR A 8 -4.07 -17.97 -35.59
N ALA A 9 -5.12 -18.72 -35.95
CA ALA A 9 -6.45 -18.57 -35.35
C ALA A 9 -6.47 -18.98 -33.86
N VAL A 10 -5.73 -20.03 -33.49
CA VAL A 10 -5.61 -20.47 -32.08
C VAL A 10 -4.84 -19.43 -31.24
N LEU A 11 -3.80 -18.81 -31.78
CA LEU A 11 -3.03 -17.75 -31.08
C LEU A 11 -3.86 -16.49 -30.80
N PHE A 12 -4.80 -16.13 -31.69
CA PHE A 12 -5.74 -15.03 -31.47
C PHE A 12 -6.91 -15.37 -30.53
N SER A 13 -7.09 -16.66 -30.20
CA SER A 13 -8.15 -17.13 -29.29
C SER A 13 -7.73 -17.07 -27.82
N PHE A 14 -6.44 -16.85 -27.53
CA PHE A 14 -5.98 -16.52 -26.19
C PHE A 14 -6.29 -15.05 -25.95
N GLY A 15 -7.47 -14.79 -25.39
CA GLY A 15 -7.86 -13.47 -24.94
C GLY A 15 -6.75 -12.86 -24.09
N PHE A 16 -6.31 -11.67 -24.49
CA PHE A 16 -5.46 -10.83 -23.65
C PHE A 16 -6.22 -10.58 -22.34
N ALA A 17 -5.90 -11.35 -21.30
CA ALA A 17 -6.28 -11.00 -19.94
C ALA A 17 -5.53 -9.69 -19.62
N ARG A 18 -6.23 -8.55 -19.76
CA ARG A 18 -5.74 -7.29 -19.24
C ARG A 18 -5.69 -7.47 -17.73
N ALA A 19 -4.48 -7.61 -17.17
CA ALA A 19 -4.30 -7.43 -15.74
C ALA A 19 -4.66 -5.97 -15.46
N GLU A 20 -5.78 -5.73 -14.79
CA GLU A 20 -6.09 -4.41 -14.28
C GLU A 20 -4.99 -4.03 -13.30
N THR A 21 -4.23 -2.99 -13.65
CA THR A 21 -3.18 -2.44 -12.80
C THR A 21 -3.85 -1.55 -11.75
N GLY A 22 -4.44 -2.15 -10.73
CA GLY A 22 -5.14 -1.43 -9.67
C GLY A 22 -5.90 -2.36 -8.73
N PHE A 23 -6.17 -1.90 -7.52
CA PHE A 23 -7.14 -2.55 -6.64
C PHE A 23 -8.56 -2.18 -7.11
N ASP A 24 -9.55 -3.02 -6.76
CA ASP A 24 -10.95 -2.67 -6.96
C ASP A 24 -11.26 -1.35 -6.22
N GLU A 25 -11.99 -0.42 -6.85
CA GLU A 25 -12.40 0.85 -6.23
C GLU A 25 -13.08 0.64 -4.87
N GLN A 26 -13.89 -0.42 -4.72
CA GLN A 26 -14.50 -0.76 -3.44
C GLN A 26 -13.43 -1.17 -2.40
N TYR A 27 -12.40 -1.88 -2.82
CA TYR A 27 -11.30 -2.25 -1.94
C TYR A 27 -10.52 -1.02 -1.48
N GLU A 28 -10.20 -0.10 -2.40
CA GLU A 28 -9.53 1.16 -2.04
C GLU A 28 -10.40 2.03 -1.12
N ARG A 29 -11.72 2.08 -1.34
CA ARG A 29 -12.68 2.79 -0.47
C ARG A 29 -12.61 2.27 0.95
N ASP A 30 -12.72 0.96 1.10
CA ASP A 30 -13.02 0.31 2.37
C ASP A 30 -11.76 -0.02 3.19
N TYR A 31 -10.61 -0.19 2.53
CA TYR A 31 -9.36 -0.65 3.17
C TYR A 31 -8.17 0.31 3.04
N ASN A 32 -8.32 1.46 2.37
CA ASN A 32 -7.28 2.49 2.42
C ASN A 32 -7.18 3.07 3.84
N ILE A 33 -6.03 2.87 4.49
CA ILE A 33 -5.74 3.32 5.85
C ILE A 33 -5.67 4.85 6.00
N PHE A 34 -5.43 5.57 4.90
CA PHE A 34 -5.38 7.04 4.86
C PHE A 34 -6.74 7.68 4.58
N ASN A 35 -7.75 6.90 4.18
CA ASN A 35 -9.09 7.43 3.99
C ASN A 35 -9.65 7.90 5.35
N PRO A 36 -10.08 9.17 5.51
CA PRO A 36 -10.65 9.66 6.76
C PRO A 36 -11.81 8.82 7.30
N LEU A 37 -12.59 8.20 6.42
CA LEU A 37 -13.70 7.31 6.80
C LEU A 37 -13.21 6.02 7.48
N ASN A 38 -11.98 5.59 7.19
CA ASN A 38 -11.39 4.38 7.75
C ASN A 38 -10.55 4.66 8.99
N GLN A 39 -10.34 5.92 9.38
CA GLN A 39 -9.50 6.29 10.52
C GLN A 39 -9.90 5.58 11.82
N TYR A 40 -11.19 5.34 12.04
CA TYR A 40 -11.71 4.72 13.27
C TYR A 40 -11.99 3.22 13.13
N ARG A 41 -11.62 2.59 12.02
CA ARG A 41 -11.71 1.13 11.85
C ARG A 41 -10.78 0.44 12.85
N ALA A 42 -11.24 -0.66 13.44
CA ALA A 42 -10.48 -1.36 14.49
C ALA A 42 -9.16 -1.96 13.96
N ASP A 43 -9.13 -2.34 12.69
CA ASP A 43 -7.98 -2.89 11.97
C ASP A 43 -7.10 -1.82 11.30
N ASN A 44 -7.47 -0.53 11.38
CA ASN A 44 -6.60 0.54 10.91
C ASN A 44 -5.47 0.79 11.93
N PRO A 45 -4.19 0.64 11.53
CA PRO A 45 -3.05 0.87 12.42
C PRO A 45 -2.94 2.35 12.87
N LEU A 46 -3.52 3.29 12.11
CA LEU A 46 -3.54 4.72 12.40
C LEU A 46 -4.73 5.13 13.29
N ASN A 47 -5.56 4.18 13.73
CA ASN A 47 -6.69 4.49 14.60
C ASN A 47 -6.21 5.08 15.94
N PRO A 48 -6.64 6.30 16.31
CA PRO A 48 -6.20 6.95 17.55
C PRO A 48 -6.51 6.15 18.82
N ILE A 49 -7.60 5.37 18.82
CA ILE A 49 -7.97 4.51 19.96
C ILE A 49 -6.94 3.39 20.15
N ASN A 50 -6.38 2.88 19.06
CA ASN A 50 -5.40 1.80 19.08
C ASN A 50 -3.99 2.28 19.46
N ALA A 51 -3.75 3.58 19.61
CA ALA A 51 -2.42 4.14 19.88
C ALA A 51 -1.76 3.57 21.16
N TYR A 52 -2.57 3.06 22.10
CA TYR A 52 -2.07 2.47 23.35
C TYR A 52 -2.21 0.94 23.42
N ASP A 53 -2.70 0.28 22.36
CA ASP A 53 -2.70 -1.18 22.29
C ASP A 53 -1.25 -1.69 22.24
N PRO A 54 -0.80 -2.55 23.17
CA PRO A 54 0.55 -3.12 23.13
C PRO A 54 0.91 -3.86 21.84
N LYS A 55 -0.09 -4.28 21.05
CA LYS A 55 0.13 -4.92 19.73
C LYS A 55 0.23 -3.91 18.59
N ASN A 56 -0.12 -2.64 18.81
CA ASN A 56 0.01 -1.62 17.77
C ASN A 56 1.49 -1.28 17.56
N PRO A 57 2.05 -1.43 16.35
CA PRO A 57 3.44 -1.07 16.07
C PRO A 57 3.74 0.42 16.37
N LEU A 58 2.73 1.29 16.31
CA LEU A 58 2.85 2.72 16.61
C LEU A 58 2.63 3.06 18.09
N ASN A 59 2.49 2.06 18.97
CA ASN A 59 2.39 2.30 20.40
C ASN A 59 3.66 2.99 20.92
N PRO A 60 3.54 4.09 21.69
CA PRO A 60 4.69 4.79 22.27
C PRO A 60 5.62 3.91 23.11
N LEU A 61 5.13 2.82 23.72
CA LEU A 61 5.97 1.89 24.47
C LEU A 61 6.73 0.92 23.56
N ASN A 62 6.19 0.62 22.38
CA ASN A 62 6.83 -0.30 21.44
C ASN A 62 8.03 0.32 20.74
N GLN A 63 8.25 1.64 20.81
CA GLN A 63 9.45 2.27 20.27
C GLN A 63 10.75 1.78 20.95
N TYR A 64 10.66 1.15 22.11
CA TYR A 64 11.82 0.58 22.81
C TYR A 64 12.09 -0.87 22.43
N ASP A 65 11.18 -1.54 21.72
CA ASP A 65 11.40 -2.88 21.18
C ASP A 65 12.43 -2.81 20.04
N PRO A 66 13.58 -3.51 20.11
CA PRO A 66 14.58 -3.55 19.04
C PRO A 66 14.04 -4.08 17.71
N GLY A 67 12.94 -4.84 17.70
CA GLY A 67 12.28 -5.34 16.49
C GLY A 67 11.34 -4.32 15.84
N ASN A 68 10.96 -3.25 16.54
CA ASN A 68 9.99 -2.29 16.02
C ASN A 68 10.64 -1.31 15.04
N PRO A 69 10.11 -1.13 13.81
CA PRO A 69 10.60 -0.12 12.87
C PRO A 69 10.60 1.32 13.42
N ALA A 70 9.69 1.66 14.33
CA ALA A 70 9.63 2.96 14.98
C ALA A 70 10.70 3.17 16.06
N ASN A 71 11.47 2.14 16.41
CA ASN A 71 12.57 2.26 17.37
C ASN A 71 13.61 3.26 16.86
N PRO A 72 14.06 4.23 17.69
CA PRO A 72 15.01 5.26 17.28
C PRO A 72 16.29 4.71 16.63
N ILE A 73 16.79 3.56 17.09
CA ILE A 73 18.00 2.94 16.53
C ILE A 73 17.70 2.37 15.14
N ASN A 74 16.51 1.82 14.92
CA ASN A 74 16.14 1.22 13.64
C ASN A 74 15.96 2.26 12.53
N GLN A 75 15.67 3.52 12.85
CA GLN A 75 15.51 4.60 11.86
C GLN A 75 16.78 4.84 11.04
N TYR A 76 17.97 4.42 11.53
CA TYR A 76 19.22 4.54 10.77
C TYR A 76 19.42 3.44 9.72
N ASN A 77 18.60 2.38 9.73
CA ASN A 77 18.63 1.36 8.69
C ASN A 77 18.02 1.92 7.39
N LEU A 78 18.74 1.85 6.28
CA LEU A 78 18.27 2.34 4.97
C LEU A 78 17.05 1.58 4.44
N ASN A 79 16.78 0.38 4.93
CA ASN A 79 15.58 -0.38 4.56
C ASN A 79 14.37 -0.08 5.45
N ASN A 80 14.53 0.77 6.48
CA ASN A 80 13.43 1.12 7.38
C ASN A 80 12.55 2.22 6.76
N PRO A 81 11.22 2.05 6.66
CA PRO A 81 10.32 3.08 6.13
C PRO A 81 10.38 4.42 6.90
N PHE A 82 10.76 4.40 8.18
CA PHE A 82 10.93 5.59 9.02
C PHE A 82 12.31 6.24 8.91
N ASN A 83 13.21 5.73 8.07
CA ASN A 83 14.50 6.38 7.84
C ASN A 83 14.30 7.78 7.24
N PRO A 84 14.93 8.84 7.80
CA PRO A 84 14.78 10.20 7.29
C PRO A 84 15.16 10.37 5.82
N LEU A 85 16.05 9.54 5.28
CA LEU A 85 16.42 9.56 3.86
C LEU A 85 15.35 8.92 2.96
N ASN A 86 14.54 8.01 3.50
CA ASN A 86 13.53 7.28 2.75
C ASN A 86 12.25 8.09 2.52
N GLN A 87 12.06 9.24 3.17
CA GLN A 87 10.90 10.10 2.90
C GLN A 87 10.80 10.54 1.42
N TYR A 88 11.92 10.51 0.70
CA TYR A 88 12.01 10.85 -0.73
C TYR A 88 12.10 9.64 -1.65
N ASP A 89 12.19 8.41 -1.11
CA ASP A 89 12.21 7.19 -1.93
C ASP A 89 10.78 6.89 -2.44
N PRO A 90 10.53 6.86 -3.75
CA PRO A 90 9.22 6.51 -4.30
C PRO A 90 8.74 5.11 -3.91
N LYS A 91 9.64 4.22 -3.48
CA LYS A 91 9.31 2.88 -3.00
C LYS A 91 8.95 2.84 -1.52
N ASN A 92 9.26 3.89 -0.75
CA ASN A 92 8.86 3.96 0.65
C ASN A 92 7.35 4.14 0.73
N PRO A 93 6.59 3.25 1.40
CA PRO A 93 5.14 3.39 1.56
C PRO A 93 4.72 4.70 2.24
N LEU A 94 5.59 5.29 3.06
CA LEU A 94 5.33 6.53 3.80
C LEU A 94 5.76 7.80 3.04
N ASN A 95 6.21 7.70 1.79
CA ASN A 95 6.55 8.87 0.99
C ASN A 95 5.29 9.75 0.79
N PRO A 96 5.31 11.05 1.15
CA PRO A 96 4.14 11.94 0.98
C PRO A 96 3.61 12.01 -0.45
N MET A 97 4.47 11.82 -1.45
CA MET A 97 4.07 11.80 -2.85
C MET A 97 3.21 10.58 -3.20
N ASN A 98 3.20 9.53 -2.38
CA ASN A 98 2.34 8.36 -2.57
C ASN A 98 0.85 8.71 -2.47
N GLU A 99 0.49 9.79 -1.76
CA GLU A 99 -0.87 10.33 -1.73
C GLU A 99 -1.39 10.69 -3.13
N TYR A 100 -0.49 10.93 -4.10
CA TYR A 100 -0.83 11.33 -5.46
C TYR A 100 -0.44 10.28 -6.50
N ASN A 101 0.11 9.13 -6.07
CA ASN A 101 0.53 8.07 -6.99
C ASN A 101 -0.59 7.01 -7.10
N PRO A 102 -1.24 6.85 -8.27
CA PRO A 102 -2.36 5.93 -8.46
C PRO A 102 -1.97 4.45 -8.39
N THR A 103 -0.66 4.15 -8.34
CA THR A 103 -0.15 2.77 -8.30
C THR A 103 0.30 2.35 -6.90
N THR A 104 0.21 3.24 -5.90
CA THR A 104 0.52 2.87 -4.52
C THR A 104 -0.65 2.10 -3.92
N PRO A 105 -0.39 1.11 -3.05
CA PRO A 105 -1.43 0.26 -2.49
C PRO A 105 -2.45 1.00 -1.59
N PHE A 106 -2.26 2.30 -1.35
CA PHE A 106 -3.09 3.11 -0.45
C PHE A 106 -3.45 4.47 -1.06
N HIS A 107 -3.56 4.57 -2.39
CA HIS A 107 -3.93 5.82 -3.05
C HIS A 107 -5.30 6.33 -2.53
N PRO A 108 -5.41 7.59 -2.07
CA PRO A 108 -6.67 8.20 -1.69
C PRO A 108 -7.59 8.30 -2.90
N LEU A 109 -8.81 7.78 -2.77
CA LEU A 109 -9.79 7.96 -3.84
C LEU A 109 -10.08 9.44 -4.05
N SER A 110 -9.82 9.91 -5.27
CA SER A 110 -10.31 11.19 -5.73
C SER A 110 -11.84 11.17 -5.61
N ARG A 111 -12.38 12.12 -4.83
CA ARG A 111 -13.82 12.27 -4.63
C ARG A 111 -14.43 12.63 -5.99
N SER A 112 -14.93 11.66 -6.74
CA SER A 112 -15.72 11.92 -7.95
C SER A 112 -16.94 12.73 -7.52
N ARG A 113 -17.02 13.99 -7.95
CA ARG A 113 -18.28 14.72 -8.00
C ARG A 113 -18.98 14.41 -9.31
#